data_AF-A0A1Y4DNJ8-F1
#
_entry.id   AF-A0A1Y4DNJ8-F1
#
_cell.length_a   1.000
_cell.length_b   1.000
_cell.length_c   1.000
_cell.angle_alpha   90.00
_cell.angle_beta   90.00
_cell.angle_gamma   90.00
#
_symmetry.space_group_name_H-M   'P 1'
#
loop_
_entity.id
_entity.type
_entity.pdbx_description
1 polymer ?
#
loop_
_entity_poly.entity_id
_entity_poly.type
_entity_poly.pdbx_seq_one_letter_code
_entity_poly.pdbx_strand_id
1 'polypeptide(L)'
;MTSPLDSYTRSMDGLRFSDEAKARMVEVLREAKKNAQPKAPAEVLTMPARRPRHRWARVAAGLALALVLGGGGTVAVAAGVLPNPADVLSDVFGGAPAQTELLNEVGRPIGASATSNGVTVTAEAVAGDRSNYTVVYSVAFDDPSVLEDIEPGEDGTLPLVADATCYVDGASGGGGGSWFYDADPGDGTIQYAETMGFTTWNGASIIGRTMRFSMSEIRVYDAEGEYVTLVTGNWDLKFEMNYVDTTVDLPAGQHTTWQGADVTVDAVAVSSVGVTVDYTIDRQIGDLGPSGQMSDEAEAKMEAVTGLPVTVTFADGTTFDATNANTHAQEQGDGTSAVTKTVTYDRIVAAGDIVSVTVGDVEIPVSAA
;
A
#
# COMPACT_ATOMS: atom_id res chain seq x y z
N MET A 1 -57.96 -3.39 0.21
CA MET A 1 -56.67 -2.68 0.33
C MET A 1 -56.06 -3.13 1.65
N THR A 2 -55.05 -4.00 1.58
CA THR A 2 -54.32 -4.53 2.75
C THR A 2 -53.12 -3.64 3.04
N SER A 3 -52.91 -3.32 4.32
CA SER A 3 -51.93 -2.34 4.80
C SER A 3 -50.49 -2.76 4.51
N PRO A 4 -49.58 -1.85 4.10
CA PRO A 4 -48.17 -2.15 3.80
C PRO A 4 -47.37 -2.75 4.96
N LEU A 5 -47.84 -2.57 6.20
CA LEU A 5 -47.19 -3.09 7.41
C LEU A 5 -47.35 -4.61 7.55
N ASP A 6 -48.46 -5.19 7.07
CA ASP A 6 -48.70 -6.64 7.17
C ASP A 6 -47.79 -7.44 6.22
N SER A 7 -47.34 -6.85 5.10
CA SER A 7 -46.39 -7.52 4.21
C SER A 7 -44.95 -7.45 4.75
N TYR A 8 -44.60 -6.38 5.46
CA TYR A 8 -43.27 -6.18 6.05
C TYR A 8 -43.04 -7.09 7.28
N THR A 9 -44.05 -7.27 8.13
CA THR A 9 -43.94 -8.19 9.27
C THR A 9 -43.88 -9.65 8.81
N ARG A 10 -44.60 -10.02 7.73
CA ARG A 10 -44.48 -11.36 7.11
C ARG A 10 -43.12 -11.62 6.47
N SER A 11 -42.47 -10.61 5.89
CA SER A 11 -41.13 -10.78 5.32
C SER A 11 -40.05 -10.92 6.39
N MET A 12 -40.24 -10.34 7.58
CA MET A 12 -39.28 -10.41 8.68
C MET A 12 -39.37 -11.70 9.51
N ASP A 13 -40.55 -12.33 9.59
CA ASP A 13 -40.70 -13.63 10.28
C ASP A 13 -40.01 -14.79 9.53
N GLY A 14 -39.73 -14.64 8.23
CA GLY A 14 -39.00 -15.62 7.42
C GLY A 14 -37.46 -15.57 7.56
N LEU A 15 -36.91 -14.57 8.24
CA LEU A 15 -35.45 -14.33 8.35
C LEU A 15 -34.87 -14.76 9.71
N ARG A 16 -35.66 -15.42 10.57
CA ARG A 16 -35.18 -15.96 11.84
C ARG A 16 -34.69 -17.39 11.65
N PHE A 17 -33.45 -17.66 12.06
CA PHE A 17 -32.95 -19.03 12.18
C PHE A 17 -33.91 -19.85 13.04
N SER A 18 -34.28 -21.04 12.56
CA SER A 18 -35.08 -21.98 13.35
C SER A 18 -34.34 -22.36 14.63
N ASP A 19 -35.08 -22.71 15.68
CA ASP A 19 -34.47 -23.06 16.96
C ASP A 19 -33.56 -24.31 16.84
N GLU A 20 -33.86 -25.19 15.89
CA GLU A 20 -32.96 -26.29 15.51
C GLU A 20 -31.66 -25.82 14.84
N ALA A 21 -31.71 -24.79 13.98
CA ALA A 21 -30.51 -24.22 13.36
C ALA A 21 -29.61 -23.55 14.41
N LYS A 22 -30.21 -22.85 15.37
CA LYS A 22 -29.48 -22.28 16.51
C LYS A 22 -28.88 -23.38 17.39
N ALA A 23 -29.62 -24.46 17.66
CA ALA A 23 -29.12 -25.59 18.43
C ALA A 23 -27.92 -26.28 17.74
N ARG A 24 -27.99 -26.46 16.41
CA ARG A 24 -26.88 -27.01 15.62
C ARG A 24 -25.66 -26.09 15.62
N MET A 25 -25.84 -24.77 15.48
CA MET A 25 -24.73 -23.81 15.55
C MET A 25 -24.04 -23.81 16.92
N VAL A 26 -24.82 -23.91 18.01
CA VAL A 26 -24.26 -24.00 19.36
C VAL A 26 -23.48 -25.30 19.57
N GLU A 27 -23.92 -26.41 18.98
CA GLU A 27 -23.20 -27.69 19.05
C GLU A 27 -21.90 -27.67 18.24
N VAL A 28 -21.91 -27.08 17.04
CA VAL A 28 -20.71 -26.86 16.22
C VAL A 28 -19.69 -25.98 16.94
N LEU A 29 -20.14 -24.91 17.60
CA LEU A 29 -19.27 -24.04 18.39
C LEU A 29 -18.72 -24.76 19.65
N ARG A 30 -19.50 -25.67 20.24
CA ARG A 30 -19.05 -26.51 21.37
C ARG A 30 -18.01 -27.55 20.96
N GLU A 31 -18.16 -28.15 19.78
CA GLU A 31 -17.18 -29.09 19.21
C GLU A 31 -15.89 -28.37 18.83
N ALA A 32 -15.98 -27.18 18.23
CA ALA A 32 -14.82 -26.34 17.92
C ALA A 32 -14.03 -25.96 19.18
N LYS A 33 -14.73 -25.69 20.30
CA LYS A 33 -14.10 -25.34 21.58
C LYS A 33 -13.50 -26.55 22.32
N LYS A 34 -13.96 -27.78 22.04
CA LYS A 34 -13.40 -29.02 22.61
C LYS A 34 -12.08 -29.46 21.94
N ASN A 35 -11.85 -29.05 20.70
CA ASN A 35 -10.68 -29.47 19.91
C ASN A 35 -9.48 -28.51 19.97
N ALA A 36 -9.54 -27.45 20.77
CA ALA A 36 -8.42 -26.55 20.99
C ALA A 36 -7.53 -27.04 22.15
N GLN A 37 -6.32 -27.54 21.84
CA GLN A 37 -5.35 -28.02 22.83
C GLN A 37 -4.19 -27.02 23.01
N PRO A 38 -3.78 -26.69 24.25
CA PRO A 38 -2.78 -25.64 24.53
C PRO A 38 -1.34 -26.18 24.38
N LYS A 39 -0.45 -25.42 23.75
CA LYS A 39 1.00 -25.73 23.67
C LYS A 39 1.81 -24.82 24.61
N ALA A 40 2.72 -25.45 25.35
CA ALA A 40 3.65 -24.89 26.33
C ALA A 40 4.94 -24.33 25.66
N PRO A 41 5.79 -23.56 26.39
CA PRO A 41 6.72 -22.58 25.84
C PRO A 41 8.11 -23.15 25.53
N ALA A 42 8.83 -22.54 24.58
CA ALA A 42 10.22 -22.88 24.26
C ALA A 42 11.12 -21.63 24.24
N GLU A 43 11.88 -21.52 25.33
CA GLU A 43 13.31 -21.22 25.48
C GLU A 43 14.07 -20.28 24.52
N VAL A 44 14.79 -19.35 25.16
CA VAL A 44 15.68 -18.31 24.62
C VAL A 44 17.02 -18.88 24.16
N LEU A 45 17.49 -18.51 22.97
CA LEU A 45 18.88 -18.64 22.54
C LEU A 45 19.35 -17.34 21.85
N THR A 46 20.43 -16.76 22.37
CA THR A 46 21.04 -15.49 21.94
C THR A 46 22.19 -15.66 20.94
N MET A 47 22.11 -14.92 19.81
CA MET A 47 23.14 -14.27 18.94
C MET A 47 24.21 -15.14 18.20
N PRO A 48 24.74 -14.77 16.99
CA PRO A 48 25.10 -13.42 16.49
C PRO A 48 24.79 -13.10 14.99
N ALA A 49 25.18 -11.88 14.57
CA ALA A 49 24.91 -11.18 13.32
C ALA A 49 25.33 -11.86 12.00
N ARG A 50 24.39 -11.91 11.02
CA ARG A 50 24.57 -11.70 9.55
C ARG A 50 23.21 -11.87 8.83
N ARG A 51 22.90 -10.96 7.90
CA ARG A 51 21.66 -10.87 7.08
C ARG A 51 21.25 -12.21 6.43
N PRO A 52 19.95 -12.57 6.38
CA PRO A 52 19.44 -13.56 5.45
C PRO A 52 18.56 -12.93 4.35
N ARG A 53 18.85 -13.31 3.09
CA ARG A 53 17.93 -13.24 1.95
C ARG A 53 16.79 -14.24 2.19
N HIS A 54 15.53 -13.82 2.12
CA HIS A 54 14.40 -14.71 2.34
C HIS A 54 14.12 -15.53 1.07
N ARG A 55 14.27 -16.84 1.18
CA ARG A 55 13.74 -17.84 0.26
C ARG A 55 12.41 -18.34 0.81
N TRP A 56 11.35 -18.40 0.02
CA TRP A 56 10.23 -19.29 0.29
C TRP A 56 9.74 -19.98 -0.97
N ALA A 57 9.60 -21.30 -0.86
CA ALA A 57 9.17 -22.19 -1.91
C ALA A 57 7.78 -22.74 -1.57
N ARG A 58 6.91 -22.76 -2.60
CA ARG A 58 5.75 -23.66 -2.85
C ARG A 58 4.57 -23.61 -1.87
N VAL A 59 3.37 -23.34 -2.41
CA VAL A 59 2.37 -24.38 -2.79
C VAL A 59 1.50 -23.85 -3.93
N ALA A 60 1.42 -24.60 -5.03
CA ALA A 60 0.44 -24.42 -6.10
C ALA A 60 -0.55 -25.59 -6.10
N ALA A 61 -1.85 -25.28 -6.23
CA ALA A 61 -2.96 -26.11 -6.73
C ALA A 61 -4.19 -25.17 -6.76
N GLY A 62 -4.85 -24.83 -7.86
CA GLY A 62 -5.13 -25.56 -9.10
C GLY A 62 -6.54 -26.12 -9.01
N LEU A 63 -7.50 -25.58 -9.78
CA LEU A 63 -8.69 -26.32 -10.26
C LEU A 63 -9.38 -25.58 -11.41
N ALA A 64 -9.00 -25.95 -12.63
CA ALA A 64 -9.90 -25.98 -13.78
C ALA A 64 -10.33 -27.45 -13.98
N LEU A 65 -11.63 -27.73 -13.94
CA LEU A 65 -12.21 -28.82 -14.74
C LEU A 65 -13.72 -28.67 -14.90
N ALA A 66 -14.16 -28.44 -16.14
CA ALA A 66 -15.46 -28.86 -16.61
C ALA A 66 -15.33 -30.27 -17.19
N LEU A 67 -16.15 -31.24 -16.72
CA LEU A 67 -16.75 -32.28 -17.55
C LEU A 67 -17.84 -33.05 -16.77
N VAL A 68 -18.79 -33.53 -17.55
CA VAL A 68 -20.19 -33.86 -17.23
C VAL A 68 -20.39 -35.35 -16.86
N LEU A 69 -21.36 -35.59 -15.95
CA LEU A 69 -22.08 -36.83 -15.57
C LEU A 69 -21.40 -37.83 -14.59
N GLY A 70 -21.90 -37.84 -13.34
CA GLY A 70 -21.96 -39.07 -12.52
C GLY A 70 -21.86 -38.95 -11.00
N GLY A 71 -22.82 -38.29 -10.33
CA GLY A 71 -23.17 -38.58 -8.92
C GLY A 71 -22.31 -37.96 -7.80
N GLY A 72 -22.91 -37.05 -7.02
CA GLY A 72 -22.49 -36.71 -5.66
C GLY A 72 -21.86 -35.31 -5.49
N GLY A 73 -22.49 -34.46 -4.68
CA GLY A 73 -21.89 -33.23 -4.14
C GLY A 73 -22.16 -31.95 -4.94
N THR A 74 -23.32 -31.33 -4.76
CA THR A 74 -23.62 -30.00 -5.31
C THR A 74 -23.20 -28.90 -4.33
N VAL A 75 -22.11 -28.20 -4.63
CA VAL A 75 -21.86 -26.84 -4.10
C VAL A 75 -22.65 -25.88 -4.99
N ALA A 76 -23.56 -25.13 -4.39
CA ALA A 76 -24.36 -24.14 -5.09
C ALA A 76 -23.52 -22.87 -5.29
N VAL A 77 -23.30 -22.54 -6.56
CA VAL A 77 -22.84 -21.25 -7.05
C VAL A 77 -23.92 -20.20 -6.75
N ALA A 78 -23.56 -19.16 -6.01
CA ALA A 78 -24.36 -17.95 -5.93
C ALA A 78 -23.81 -16.94 -6.95
N ALA A 79 -24.41 -16.91 -8.13
CA ALA A 79 -24.29 -15.78 -9.05
C ALA A 79 -25.12 -14.62 -8.49
N GLY A 80 -24.46 -13.51 -8.18
CA GLY A 80 -25.09 -12.28 -7.72
C GLY A 80 -24.32 -11.08 -8.28
N VAL A 81 -24.94 -10.40 -9.23
CA VAL A 81 -24.56 -9.14 -9.90
C VAL A 81 -23.60 -8.25 -9.08
N LEU A 82 -22.35 -8.14 -9.53
CA LEU A 82 -21.42 -7.04 -9.22
C LEU A 82 -21.51 -6.04 -10.39
N PRO A 83 -21.58 -4.73 -10.12
CA PRO A 83 -20.31 -4.01 -9.97
C PRO A 83 -20.37 -2.78 -9.04
N ASN A 84 -19.28 -2.55 -8.31
CA ASN A 84 -18.95 -1.22 -7.82
C ASN A 84 -17.44 -1.12 -7.94
N PRO A 85 -16.85 -0.03 -8.47
CA PRO A 85 -15.40 0.10 -8.60
C PRO A 85 -14.63 0.03 -7.28
N ALA A 86 -15.34 -0.27 -6.18
CA ALA A 86 -14.94 -0.66 -4.84
C ALA A 86 -14.42 -2.11 -4.71
N ASP A 87 -14.26 -2.81 -5.83
CA ASP A 87 -13.18 -3.81 -5.98
C ASP A 87 -11.78 -3.12 -6.02
N VAL A 88 -11.75 -1.78 -5.84
CA VAL A 88 -10.66 -0.93 -5.28
C VAL A 88 -9.73 -1.75 -4.38
N LEU A 89 -8.47 -1.85 -4.80
CA LEU A 89 -7.28 -2.18 -4.00
C LEU A 89 -7.05 -3.63 -3.55
N SER A 90 -7.99 -4.55 -3.78
CA SER A 90 -7.87 -5.94 -3.29
C SER A 90 -6.77 -6.79 -3.94
N ASP A 91 -6.45 -6.59 -5.21
CA ASP A 91 -5.47 -7.43 -5.93
C ASP A 91 -4.05 -6.85 -5.98
N VAL A 92 -3.89 -5.55 -5.71
CA VAL A 92 -2.60 -4.83 -5.84
C VAL A 92 -1.62 -5.14 -4.72
N PHE A 93 -2.11 -5.69 -3.61
CA PHE A 93 -1.37 -5.81 -2.36
C PHE A 93 -1.46 -7.20 -1.70
N GLY A 94 -1.75 -8.24 -2.49
CA GLY A 94 -1.60 -9.63 -2.03
C GLY A 94 -2.84 -10.26 -1.37
N GLY A 95 -4.04 -10.01 -1.90
CA GLY A 95 -5.14 -10.98 -1.83
C GLY A 95 -5.86 -11.11 -0.47
N ALA A 96 -6.14 -9.99 0.20
CA ALA A 96 -7.12 -9.96 1.28
C ALA A 96 -8.27 -9.00 0.94
N PRO A 97 -9.54 -9.37 1.24
CA PRO A 97 -10.69 -8.56 0.85
C PRO A 97 -10.66 -7.19 1.54
N ALA A 98 -10.62 -6.13 0.74
CA ALA A 98 -10.58 -4.75 1.21
C ALA A 98 -11.78 -4.45 2.14
N GLN A 99 -11.50 -3.86 3.30
CA GLN A 99 -12.52 -3.43 4.23
C GLN A 99 -13.32 -2.27 3.62
N THR A 100 -14.64 -2.28 3.79
CA THR A 100 -15.55 -1.30 3.16
C THR A 100 -15.28 0.16 3.52
N GLU A 101 -14.46 0.42 4.54
CA GLU A 101 -14.05 1.75 4.99
C GLU A 101 -13.06 2.40 4.01
N LEU A 102 -12.09 1.64 3.49
CA LEU A 102 -11.11 2.11 2.48
C LEU A 102 -11.76 2.62 1.20
N LEU A 103 -12.93 2.08 0.85
CA LEU A 103 -13.65 2.42 -0.37
C LEU A 103 -14.16 3.85 -0.42
N ASN A 104 -14.43 4.44 0.75
CA ASN A 104 -14.86 5.83 0.84
C ASN A 104 -13.68 6.81 0.86
N GLU A 105 -12.47 6.32 1.10
CA GLU A 105 -11.27 7.14 1.23
C GLU A 105 -10.60 7.41 -0.12
N VAL A 106 -10.81 6.49 -1.06
CA VAL A 106 -10.23 6.51 -2.41
C VAL A 106 -11.06 7.39 -3.35
N GLY A 107 -10.37 8.33 -3.99
CA GLY A 107 -10.89 9.11 -5.10
C GLY A 107 -10.96 8.36 -6.41
N ARG A 108 -11.91 8.74 -7.28
CA ARG A 108 -12.07 8.16 -8.62
C ARG A 108 -11.95 9.24 -9.69
N PRO A 109 -10.83 9.28 -10.44
CA PRO A 109 -10.67 10.16 -11.58
C PRO A 109 -11.68 9.80 -12.70
N ILE A 110 -12.75 10.59 -12.85
CA ILE A 110 -13.76 10.32 -13.87
C ILE A 110 -13.30 10.82 -15.24
N GLY A 111 -13.27 9.93 -16.23
CA GLY A 111 -12.99 10.28 -17.64
C GLY A 111 -11.53 10.67 -17.90
N ALA A 112 -10.63 10.30 -16.99
CA ALA A 112 -9.20 10.55 -17.11
C ALA A 112 -8.52 9.39 -17.84
N SER A 113 -8.59 9.40 -19.18
CA SER A 113 -8.00 8.36 -20.01
C SER A 113 -7.32 8.95 -21.25
N ALA A 114 -6.27 8.28 -21.73
CA ALA A 114 -5.63 8.57 -23.01
C ALA A 114 -5.39 7.26 -23.78
N THR A 115 -5.56 7.29 -25.10
CA THR A 115 -5.30 6.14 -25.97
C THR A 115 -4.28 6.51 -27.03
N SER A 116 -3.27 5.67 -27.21
CA SER A 116 -2.22 5.84 -28.19
C SER A 116 -1.64 4.48 -28.58
N ASN A 117 -1.41 4.26 -29.88
CA ASN A 117 -0.78 3.04 -30.41
C ASN A 117 -1.36 1.71 -29.87
N GLY A 118 -2.69 1.62 -29.81
CA GLY A 118 -3.39 0.41 -29.36
C GLY A 118 -3.30 0.15 -27.86
N VAL A 119 -2.91 1.15 -27.06
CA VAL A 119 -2.91 1.08 -25.60
C VAL A 119 -3.72 2.23 -25.03
N THR A 120 -4.58 1.92 -24.07
CA THR A 120 -5.39 2.89 -23.33
C THR A 120 -4.95 2.93 -21.88
N VAL A 121 -4.54 4.10 -21.42
CA VAL A 121 -4.17 4.38 -20.02
C VAL A 121 -5.30 5.14 -19.37
N THR A 122 -5.83 4.65 -18.25
CA THR A 122 -6.92 5.29 -17.49
C THR A 122 -6.52 5.44 -16.04
N ALA A 123 -6.67 6.62 -15.45
CA ALA A 123 -6.52 6.78 -14.00
C ALA A 123 -7.76 6.22 -13.29
N GLU A 124 -7.58 5.17 -12.50
CA GLU A 124 -8.68 4.42 -11.87
C GLU A 124 -8.96 4.90 -10.46
N ALA A 125 -7.89 5.15 -9.70
CA ALA A 125 -7.97 5.42 -8.28
C ALA A 125 -6.88 6.39 -7.82
N VAL A 126 -7.23 7.23 -6.85
CA VAL A 126 -6.29 8.06 -6.10
C VAL A 126 -6.54 7.89 -4.61
N ALA A 127 -5.50 7.56 -3.86
CA ALA A 127 -5.50 7.55 -2.41
C ALA A 127 -4.39 8.47 -1.91
N GLY A 128 -4.52 9.02 -0.71
CA GLY A 128 -3.49 9.91 -0.20
C GLY A 128 -3.72 10.36 1.22
N ASP A 129 -2.75 11.10 1.70
CA ASP A 129 -2.73 11.75 3.00
C ASP A 129 -2.21 13.19 2.84
N ARG A 130 -1.79 13.84 3.93
CA ARG A 130 -1.28 15.22 3.88
C ARG A 130 0.09 15.39 3.21
N SER A 131 0.85 14.31 3.07
CA SER A 131 2.26 14.28 2.64
C SER A 131 2.54 13.24 1.56
N ASN A 132 1.63 12.32 1.27
CA ASN A 132 1.78 11.22 0.32
C ASN A 132 0.54 11.05 -0.54
N TYR A 133 0.71 10.56 -1.76
CA TYR A 133 -0.39 10.02 -2.55
C TYR A 133 0.04 8.77 -3.32
N THR A 134 -0.95 7.98 -3.69
CA THR A 134 -0.85 6.86 -4.61
C THR A 134 -1.89 7.02 -5.71
N VAL A 135 -1.48 6.87 -6.97
CA VAL A 135 -2.39 6.79 -8.11
C VAL A 135 -2.22 5.45 -8.78
N VAL A 136 -3.34 4.82 -9.12
CA VAL A 136 -3.37 3.58 -9.90
C VAL A 136 -3.99 3.86 -11.24
N TYR A 137 -3.31 3.41 -12.29
CA TYR A 137 -3.77 3.47 -13.66
C TYR A 137 -3.99 2.06 -14.19
N SER A 138 -5.06 1.86 -14.96
CA SER A 138 -5.19 0.70 -15.85
C SER A 138 -4.49 0.99 -17.18
N VAL A 139 -3.84 -0.01 -17.75
CA VAL A 139 -3.12 0.04 -19.02
C VAL A 139 -3.61 -1.12 -19.87
N ALA A 140 -4.66 -0.86 -20.66
CA ALA A 140 -5.31 -1.86 -21.49
C ALA A 140 -4.68 -1.91 -22.89
N PHE A 141 -4.31 -3.11 -23.34
CA PHE A 141 -3.75 -3.36 -24.66
C PHE A 141 -4.83 -3.92 -25.59
N ASP A 142 -4.98 -3.32 -26.78
CA ASP A 142 -5.85 -3.84 -27.84
C ASP A 142 -5.39 -5.23 -28.32
N ASP A 143 -4.08 -5.49 -28.23
CA ASP A 143 -3.45 -6.78 -28.52
C ASP A 143 -2.82 -7.35 -27.23
N PRO A 144 -3.49 -8.29 -26.53
CA PRO A 144 -2.98 -8.86 -25.29
C PRO A 144 -1.75 -9.75 -25.49
N SER A 145 -1.45 -10.18 -26.73
CA SER A 145 -0.27 -11.02 -27.01
C SER A 145 1.05 -10.33 -26.70
N VAL A 146 1.04 -8.99 -26.63
CA VAL A 146 2.17 -8.17 -26.19
C VAL A 146 2.63 -8.53 -24.76
N LEU A 147 1.75 -9.10 -23.94
CA LEU A 147 2.01 -9.44 -22.54
C LEU A 147 2.35 -10.93 -22.31
N GLU A 148 2.21 -11.82 -23.31
CA GLU A 148 2.24 -13.28 -23.14
C GLU A 148 3.53 -13.84 -22.50
N ASP A 149 4.67 -13.16 -22.68
CA ASP A 149 5.97 -13.58 -22.15
C ASP A 149 6.45 -12.74 -20.95
N ILE A 150 5.57 -11.91 -20.36
CA ILE A 150 5.90 -11.05 -19.23
C ILE A 150 5.37 -11.69 -17.95
N GLU A 151 6.27 -12.34 -17.22
CA GLU A 151 5.94 -12.96 -15.94
C GLU A 151 6.28 -12.02 -14.76
N PRO A 152 5.45 -11.97 -13.70
CA PRO A 152 5.75 -11.21 -12.51
C PRO A 152 6.94 -11.81 -11.74
N GLY A 153 7.69 -10.95 -11.06
CA GLY A 153 8.73 -11.33 -10.12
C GLY A 153 8.20 -11.98 -8.85
N GLU A 154 9.10 -12.36 -7.94
CA GLU A 154 8.73 -12.97 -6.66
C GLU A 154 7.85 -12.05 -5.78
N ASP A 155 7.90 -10.74 -6.00
CA ASP A 155 7.12 -9.71 -5.31
C ASP A 155 5.79 -9.38 -6.01
N GLY A 156 5.46 -10.07 -7.10
CA GLY A 156 4.24 -9.84 -7.87
C GLY A 156 4.32 -8.65 -8.84
N THR A 157 5.45 -7.93 -8.90
CA THR A 157 5.64 -6.83 -9.85
C THR A 157 6.06 -7.35 -11.22
N LEU A 158 5.57 -6.71 -12.29
CA LEU A 158 6.03 -7.00 -13.64
C LEU A 158 7.39 -6.33 -13.87
N PRO A 159 8.32 -6.94 -14.63
CA PRO A 159 9.62 -6.38 -14.98
C PRO A 159 9.49 -5.27 -16.04
N LEU A 160 8.59 -4.32 -15.81
CA LEU A 160 8.27 -3.23 -16.72
C LEU A 160 8.64 -1.89 -16.09
N VAL A 161 9.05 -0.95 -16.94
CA VAL A 161 9.28 0.44 -16.56
C VAL A 161 8.57 1.37 -17.54
N ALA A 162 8.08 2.48 -17.03
CA ALA A 162 7.50 3.54 -17.84
C ALA A 162 8.46 4.73 -17.92
N ASP A 163 8.55 5.36 -19.08
CA ASP A 163 8.98 6.75 -19.16
C ASP A 163 7.75 7.64 -18.90
N ALA A 164 7.48 7.87 -17.62
CA ALA A 164 6.33 8.61 -17.13
C ALA A 164 6.74 9.79 -16.24
N THR A 165 5.90 10.81 -16.20
CA THR A 165 6.04 11.97 -15.33
C THR A 165 4.68 12.35 -14.77
N CYS A 166 4.64 12.55 -13.45
CA CYS A 166 3.47 13.06 -12.76
C CYS A 166 3.77 14.43 -12.14
N TYR A 167 2.77 15.31 -12.14
CA TYR A 167 2.87 16.63 -11.53
C TYR A 167 1.52 17.07 -10.96
N VAL A 168 1.50 17.47 -9.69
CA VAL A 168 0.31 18.04 -9.04
C VAL A 168 0.51 19.53 -8.85
N ASP A 169 -0.48 20.33 -9.24
CA ASP A 169 -0.40 21.79 -9.19
C ASP A 169 -0.03 22.30 -7.77
N GLY A 170 1.09 23.00 -7.66
CA GLY A 170 1.58 23.58 -6.41
C GLY A 170 2.04 22.56 -5.35
N ALA A 171 2.22 21.30 -5.74
CA ALA A 171 3.15 20.39 -5.07
C ALA A 171 4.58 20.70 -5.49
N SER A 172 5.55 20.40 -4.63
CA SER A 172 6.97 20.61 -4.87
C SER A 172 7.76 19.52 -4.18
N GLY A 173 8.75 18.97 -4.90
CA GLY A 173 9.63 17.93 -4.37
C GLY A 173 8.89 16.65 -3.97
N GLY A 174 9.63 15.57 -3.82
CA GLY A 174 9.09 14.27 -3.48
C GLY A 174 10.01 13.14 -3.89
N GLY A 175 10.09 12.12 -3.05
CA GLY A 175 10.61 10.82 -3.43
C GLY A 175 9.43 9.85 -3.53
N GLY A 176 9.54 8.87 -4.41
CA GLY A 176 8.44 7.99 -4.74
C GLY A 176 8.91 6.77 -5.52
N GLY A 177 7.96 5.92 -5.86
CA GLY A 177 8.20 4.71 -6.63
C GLY A 177 7.05 4.46 -7.57
N SER A 178 7.34 3.76 -8.66
CA SER A 178 6.31 3.25 -9.56
C SER A 178 6.63 1.83 -9.98
N TRP A 179 5.59 1.05 -10.24
CA TRP A 179 5.71 -0.34 -10.64
C TRP A 179 4.50 -0.75 -11.46
N PHE A 180 4.69 -1.84 -12.21
CA PHE A 180 3.61 -2.52 -12.90
C PHE A 180 3.25 -3.81 -12.17
N TYR A 181 2.00 -4.21 -12.28
CA TYR A 181 1.49 -5.51 -11.82
C TYR A 181 0.30 -5.91 -12.70
N ASP A 182 -0.12 -7.17 -12.61
CA ASP A 182 -1.28 -7.70 -13.33
C ASP A 182 -2.28 -8.27 -12.32
N ALA A 183 -3.42 -7.59 -12.15
CA ALA A 183 -4.48 -8.01 -11.25
C ALA A 183 -5.30 -9.19 -11.80
N ASP A 184 -5.50 -9.28 -13.12
CA ASP A 184 -6.27 -10.36 -13.76
C ASP A 184 -5.52 -10.90 -14.99
N PRO A 185 -4.59 -11.86 -14.78
CA PRO A 185 -3.84 -12.46 -15.87
C PRO A 185 -4.75 -13.13 -16.90
N GLY A 186 -5.02 -12.42 -18.00
CA GLY A 186 -5.84 -12.90 -19.10
C GLY A 186 -6.80 -11.87 -19.72
N ASP A 187 -6.94 -10.68 -19.14
CA ASP A 187 -7.84 -9.64 -19.65
C ASP A 187 -7.17 -8.61 -20.58
N GLY A 188 -5.85 -8.70 -20.76
CA GLY A 188 -5.07 -7.77 -21.59
C GLY A 188 -4.83 -6.41 -20.93
N THR A 189 -5.05 -6.28 -19.63
CA THR A 189 -4.94 -5.03 -18.87
C THR A 189 -4.01 -5.23 -17.67
N ILE A 190 -2.87 -4.56 -17.71
CA ILE A 190 -2.00 -4.44 -16.54
C ILE A 190 -2.30 -3.15 -15.80
N GLN A 191 -1.76 -3.00 -14.61
CA GLN A 191 -1.86 -1.78 -13.84
C GLN A 191 -0.49 -1.14 -13.67
N TYR A 192 -0.50 0.18 -13.61
CA TYR A 192 0.65 1.00 -13.27
C TYR A 192 0.31 1.76 -11.98
N ALA A 193 1.07 1.53 -10.92
CA ALA A 193 0.92 2.26 -9.67
C ALA A 193 2.08 3.24 -9.50
N GLU A 194 1.76 4.44 -9.02
CA GLU A 194 2.75 5.46 -8.70
C GLU A 194 2.46 6.03 -7.32
N THR A 195 3.49 6.02 -6.47
CA THR A 195 3.45 6.59 -5.13
C THR A 195 4.43 7.73 -5.04
N MET A 196 4.06 8.79 -4.33
CA MET A 196 4.91 9.97 -4.21
C MET A 196 4.66 10.65 -2.87
N GLY A 197 5.75 10.88 -2.13
CA GLY A 197 5.75 11.88 -1.08
C GLY A 197 5.77 13.27 -1.71
N PHE A 198 5.16 14.28 -1.09
CA PHE A 198 5.17 15.64 -1.61
C PHE A 198 5.30 16.66 -0.49
N THR A 199 5.77 17.84 -0.84
CA THR A 199 5.65 19.04 0.02
C THR A 199 4.90 20.13 -0.73
N THR A 200 4.40 21.11 0.01
CA THR A 200 3.83 22.33 -0.57
C THR A 200 4.41 23.55 0.11
N TRP A 201 4.57 24.64 -0.63
CA TRP A 201 5.25 25.86 -0.17
C TRP A 201 4.72 26.43 1.16
N ASN A 202 3.46 26.18 1.48
CA ASN A 202 2.77 26.71 2.65
C ASN A 202 2.00 25.64 3.44
N GLY A 203 2.32 24.35 3.25
CA GLY A 203 1.57 23.25 3.86
C GLY A 203 0.11 23.15 3.38
N ALA A 204 -0.24 23.81 2.27
CA ALA A 204 -1.57 23.68 1.70
C ALA A 204 -1.78 22.27 1.12
N SER A 205 -3.01 21.77 1.28
CA SER A 205 -3.42 20.48 0.71
C SER A 205 -3.37 20.49 -0.82
N ILE A 206 -3.10 19.32 -1.40
CA ILE A 206 -3.23 19.05 -2.84
C ILE A 206 -4.61 18.51 -3.21
N ILE A 207 -5.49 18.26 -2.24
CA ILE A 207 -6.85 17.78 -2.49
C ILE A 207 -7.61 18.83 -3.33
N GLY A 208 -8.28 18.37 -4.39
CA GLY A 208 -8.98 19.22 -5.36
C GLY A 208 -8.07 19.91 -6.37
N ARG A 209 -6.74 19.69 -6.34
CA ARG A 209 -5.82 20.25 -7.33
C ARG A 209 -5.67 19.34 -8.53
N THR A 210 -5.29 19.92 -9.67
CA THR A 210 -5.08 19.16 -10.90
C THR A 210 -3.75 18.40 -10.84
N MET A 211 -3.83 17.09 -11.04
CA MET A 211 -2.71 16.25 -11.45
C MET A 211 -2.61 16.20 -12.97
N ARG A 212 -1.38 16.17 -13.46
CA ARG A 212 -1.00 15.97 -14.86
C ARG A 212 -0.10 14.76 -14.93
N PHE A 213 -0.48 13.78 -15.73
CA PHE A 213 0.29 12.59 -16.01
C PHE A 213 0.63 12.57 -17.50
N SER A 214 1.87 12.25 -17.81
CA SER A 214 2.38 12.06 -19.16
C SER A 214 3.22 10.80 -19.19
N MET A 215 2.98 9.92 -20.15
CA MET A 215 3.81 8.75 -20.41
C MET A 215 4.10 8.63 -21.91
N SER A 216 5.33 8.29 -22.27
CA SER A 216 5.81 8.22 -23.65
C SER A 216 6.18 6.79 -24.09
N GLU A 217 6.52 5.92 -23.15
CA GLU A 217 7.06 4.60 -23.44
C GLU A 217 6.85 3.63 -22.27
N ILE A 218 6.59 2.36 -22.59
CA ILE A 218 6.70 1.22 -21.66
C ILE A 218 7.79 0.29 -22.19
N ARG A 219 8.71 -0.10 -21.30
CA ARG A 219 9.85 -0.98 -21.60
C ARG A 219 9.81 -2.19 -20.68
N VAL A 220 10.27 -3.32 -21.19
CA VAL A 220 10.53 -4.53 -20.39
C VAL A 220 12.03 -4.61 -20.07
N TYR A 221 12.32 -5.01 -18.83
CA TYR A 221 13.66 -5.41 -18.41
C TYR A 221 13.83 -6.88 -18.77
N ASP A 222 14.62 -7.18 -19.79
CA ASP A 222 14.81 -8.56 -20.25
C ASP A 222 15.73 -9.36 -19.30
N ALA A 223 15.86 -10.66 -19.56
CA ALA A 223 16.67 -11.55 -18.73
C ALA A 223 18.17 -11.21 -18.77
N GLU A 224 18.61 -10.50 -19.80
CA GLU A 224 19.97 -10.02 -20.01
C GLU A 224 20.23 -8.67 -19.32
N GLY A 225 19.19 -8.03 -18.80
CA GLY A 225 19.23 -6.75 -18.09
C GLY A 225 19.21 -5.52 -19.00
N GLU A 226 18.81 -5.69 -20.26
CA GLU A 226 18.63 -4.62 -21.21
C GLU A 226 17.16 -4.17 -21.23
N TYR A 227 16.95 -2.89 -21.55
CA TYR A 227 15.61 -2.35 -21.73
C TYR A 227 15.16 -2.53 -23.18
N VAL A 228 14.09 -3.29 -23.37
CA VAL A 228 13.44 -3.46 -24.68
C VAL A 228 12.13 -2.71 -24.68
N THR A 229 11.93 -1.85 -25.67
CA THR A 229 10.67 -1.12 -25.87
C THR A 229 9.52 -2.07 -26.16
N LEU A 230 8.52 -2.07 -25.29
CA LEU A 230 7.29 -2.82 -25.46
C LEU A 230 6.31 -2.04 -26.34
N VAL A 231 6.09 -0.76 -25.98
CA VAL A 231 5.22 0.15 -26.72
C VAL A 231 5.68 1.59 -26.55
N THR A 232 5.59 2.37 -27.62
CA THR A 232 5.73 3.84 -27.58
C THR A 232 4.38 4.47 -27.79
N GLY A 233 4.16 5.66 -27.24
CA GLY A 233 2.90 6.38 -27.40
C GLY A 233 2.96 7.76 -26.79
N ASN A 234 1.80 8.38 -26.70
CA ASN A 234 1.64 9.66 -26.02
C ASN A 234 0.37 9.61 -25.19
N TRP A 235 0.52 9.29 -23.91
CA TRP A 235 -0.58 9.16 -22.96
C TRP A 235 -0.54 10.33 -21.97
N ASP A 236 -1.18 11.43 -22.37
CA ASP A 236 -1.37 12.61 -21.54
C ASP A 236 -2.78 12.63 -20.95
N LEU A 237 -2.89 12.65 -19.63
CA LEU A 237 -4.16 12.85 -18.94
C LEU A 237 -4.02 13.79 -17.75
N LYS A 238 -5.16 14.33 -17.33
CA LYS A 238 -5.26 15.20 -16.17
C LYS A 238 -6.55 14.92 -15.42
N PHE A 239 -6.49 15.05 -14.11
CA PHE A 239 -7.64 14.86 -13.24
C PHE A 239 -7.44 15.63 -11.94
N GLU A 240 -8.50 15.77 -11.15
CA GLU A 240 -8.41 16.37 -9.82
C GLU A 240 -8.05 15.31 -8.78
N MET A 241 -7.12 15.64 -7.89
CA MET A 241 -6.73 14.83 -6.74
C MET A 241 -7.84 14.86 -5.69
N ASN A 242 -8.90 14.08 -5.89
CA ASN A 242 -10.08 14.08 -5.04
C ASN A 242 -10.12 12.81 -4.16
N TYR A 243 -9.23 12.75 -3.17
CA TYR A 243 -9.21 11.69 -2.15
C TYR A 243 -9.61 12.26 -0.77
N VAL A 244 -9.90 11.37 0.19
CA VAL A 244 -10.09 11.76 1.60
C VAL A 244 -8.74 11.69 2.29
N ASP A 245 -8.34 12.75 2.99
CA ASP A 245 -7.15 12.73 3.85
C ASP A 245 -7.39 11.79 5.04
N THR A 246 -6.64 10.69 5.09
CA THR A 246 -6.72 9.67 6.14
C THR A 246 -5.66 9.85 7.22
N THR A 247 -4.97 10.99 7.26
CA THR A 247 -3.90 11.24 8.24
C THR A 247 -4.43 11.21 9.67
N VAL A 248 -3.78 10.40 10.51
CA VAL A 248 -3.96 10.35 11.96
C VAL A 248 -2.65 10.79 12.62
N ASP A 249 -2.71 11.91 13.34
CA ASP A 249 -1.60 12.39 14.17
C ASP A 249 -1.49 11.57 15.45
N LEU A 250 -0.30 11.06 15.75
CA LEU A 250 0.00 10.30 16.94
C LEU A 250 0.62 11.17 18.04
N PRO A 251 0.60 10.73 19.31
CA PRO A 251 1.30 11.43 20.39
C PRO A 251 2.79 11.60 20.08
N ALA A 252 3.32 12.80 20.27
CA ALA A 252 4.73 13.14 20.05
C ALA A 252 5.39 13.70 21.32
N GLY A 253 6.68 14.02 21.24
CA GLY A 253 7.51 14.55 22.32
C GLY A 253 8.26 13.49 23.13
N GLN A 254 8.25 12.23 22.69
CA GLN A 254 9.04 11.17 23.32
C GLN A 254 10.53 11.30 22.99
N HIS A 255 11.37 10.75 23.86
CA HIS A 255 12.82 10.76 23.69
C HIS A 255 13.36 9.35 23.49
N THR A 256 14.29 9.21 22.56
CA THR A 256 15.06 7.99 22.29
C THR A 256 16.54 8.35 22.07
N THR A 257 17.37 7.39 21.71
CA THR A 257 18.77 7.62 21.36
C THR A 257 19.12 6.91 20.06
N TRP A 258 19.99 7.52 19.25
CA TRP A 258 20.53 6.90 18.04
C TRP A 258 22.04 7.06 17.98
N GLN A 259 22.75 5.92 17.98
CA GLN A 259 24.21 5.89 17.98
C GLN A 259 24.83 6.86 19.02
N GLY A 260 24.24 6.92 20.22
CA GLY A 260 24.69 7.76 21.33
C GLY A 260 24.33 9.25 21.26
N ALA A 261 23.57 9.70 20.25
CA ALA A 261 22.96 11.02 20.23
C ALA A 261 21.52 10.97 20.77
N ASP A 262 21.11 12.01 21.49
CA ASP A 262 19.74 12.16 21.95
C ASP A 262 18.82 12.50 20.77
N VAL A 263 17.64 11.91 20.76
CA VAL A 263 16.61 12.14 19.73
C VAL A 263 15.31 12.52 20.41
N THR A 264 14.67 13.57 19.92
CA THR A 264 13.30 13.96 20.28
C THR A 264 12.40 13.67 19.08
N VAL A 265 11.35 12.88 19.29
CA VAL A 265 10.33 12.64 18.29
C VAL A 265 9.36 13.82 18.29
N ASP A 266 9.37 14.62 17.24
CA ASP A 266 8.67 15.90 17.18
C ASP A 266 7.23 15.75 16.66
N ALA A 267 7.03 14.87 15.68
CA ALA A 267 5.72 14.51 15.16
C ALA A 267 5.72 13.10 14.57
N VAL A 268 4.60 12.39 14.69
CA VAL A 268 4.36 11.13 14.00
C VAL A 268 2.96 11.14 13.44
N ALA A 269 2.82 10.76 12.18
CA ALA A 269 1.54 10.63 11.51
C ALA A 269 1.50 9.34 10.70
N VAL A 270 0.34 8.68 10.71
CA VAL A 270 0.06 7.50 9.89
C VAL A 270 -1.18 7.77 9.04
N SER A 271 -1.31 7.07 7.92
CA SER A 271 -2.46 7.17 7.04
C SER A 271 -2.75 5.81 6.41
N SER A 272 -3.76 5.74 5.55
CA SER A 272 -4.02 4.51 4.81
C SER A 272 -2.95 4.18 3.76
N VAL A 273 -2.08 5.15 3.42
CA VAL A 273 -1.08 5.00 2.36
C VAL A 273 0.37 5.06 2.87
N GLY A 274 0.62 5.56 4.08
CA GLY A 274 2.00 5.75 4.53
C GLY A 274 2.18 6.27 5.96
N VAL A 275 3.45 6.53 6.28
CA VAL A 275 3.89 7.08 7.57
C VAL A 275 4.82 8.27 7.37
N THR A 276 4.67 9.27 8.23
CA THR A 276 5.58 10.41 8.35
C THR A 276 6.07 10.51 9.80
N VAL A 277 7.39 10.67 9.96
CA VAL A 277 8.05 10.85 11.26
C VAL A 277 8.98 12.06 11.18
N ASP A 278 8.74 13.03 12.03
CA ASP A 278 9.64 14.16 12.25
C ASP A 278 10.37 13.96 13.58
N TYR A 279 11.69 14.14 13.56
CA TYR A 279 12.50 14.08 14.77
C TYR A 279 13.67 15.06 14.71
N THR A 280 14.09 15.51 15.89
CA THR A 280 15.29 16.31 16.08
C THR A 280 16.33 15.44 16.76
N ILE A 281 17.51 15.33 16.14
CA ILE A 281 18.66 14.59 16.69
C ILE A 281 19.75 15.57 17.11
N ASP A 282 20.35 15.33 18.28
CA ASP A 282 21.50 16.07 18.82
C ASP A 282 22.80 15.70 18.08
N ARG A 283 22.79 15.99 16.77
CA ARG A 283 23.85 15.75 15.81
C ARG A 283 23.58 16.56 14.55
N GLN A 284 24.57 17.29 14.06
CA GLN A 284 24.48 17.93 12.73
C GLN A 284 24.79 16.94 11.62
N ILE A 285 24.02 17.00 10.53
CA ILE A 285 24.29 16.24 9.31
C ILE A 285 25.60 16.69 8.64
N GLY A 286 25.98 17.95 8.81
CA GLY A 286 27.26 18.49 8.35
C GLY A 286 27.29 18.75 6.85
N ASP A 287 28.44 19.25 6.40
CA ASP A 287 28.80 19.26 4.98
C ASP A 287 29.08 17.83 4.50
N LEU A 288 28.22 17.34 3.61
CA LEU A 288 28.34 16.03 2.96
C LEU A 288 29.24 16.06 1.72
N GLY A 289 29.81 17.22 1.39
CA GLY A 289 30.63 17.44 0.21
C GLY A 289 29.80 17.74 -1.05
N PRO A 290 30.44 17.78 -2.23
CA PRO A 290 29.77 18.16 -3.47
C PRO A 290 28.73 17.12 -3.89
N SER A 291 27.57 17.60 -4.34
CA SER A 291 26.49 16.78 -4.89
C SER A 291 27.00 15.83 -6.00
N GLY A 292 26.56 14.57 -5.95
CA GLY A 292 26.93 13.52 -6.91
C GLY A 292 28.25 12.80 -6.61
N GLN A 293 28.94 13.13 -5.52
CA GLN A 293 30.13 12.41 -5.05
C GLN A 293 30.03 12.18 -3.54
N MET A 294 29.35 11.10 -3.13
CA MET A 294 29.28 10.71 -1.72
C MET A 294 30.49 9.83 -1.37
N SER A 295 31.31 10.27 -0.42
CA SER A 295 32.39 9.46 0.14
C SER A 295 31.84 8.55 1.25
N ASP A 296 32.56 7.47 1.58
CA ASP A 296 32.20 6.59 2.71
C ASP A 296 32.04 7.36 4.03
N GLU A 297 32.83 8.42 4.23
CA GLU A 297 32.73 9.28 5.42
C GLU A 297 31.45 10.14 5.40
N ALA A 298 31.08 10.69 4.23
CA ALA A 298 29.86 11.46 4.08
C ALA A 298 28.62 10.56 4.21
N GLU A 299 28.66 9.34 3.65
CA GLU A 299 27.60 8.34 3.82
C GLU A 299 27.43 7.96 5.29
N ALA A 300 28.53 7.70 6.01
CA ALA A 300 28.48 7.40 7.43
C ALA A 300 27.92 8.58 8.27
N LYS A 301 28.23 9.84 7.92
CA LYS A 301 27.66 11.03 8.56
C LYS A 301 26.17 11.18 8.30
N MET A 302 25.76 10.95 7.06
CA MET A 302 24.35 10.97 6.69
C MET A 302 23.59 9.88 7.47
N GLU A 303 24.06 8.64 7.44
CA GLU A 303 23.46 7.51 8.16
C GLU A 303 23.42 7.71 9.68
N ALA A 304 24.43 8.37 10.24
CA ALA A 304 24.47 8.75 11.64
C ALA A 304 23.34 9.72 12.05
N VAL A 305 22.72 10.43 11.09
CA VAL A 305 21.58 11.33 11.31
C VAL A 305 20.27 10.72 10.81
N THR A 306 20.28 10.13 9.62
CA THR A 306 19.10 9.65 8.91
C THR A 306 18.79 8.17 9.15
N GLY A 307 19.71 7.39 9.72
CA GLY A 307 19.56 5.94 9.89
C GLY A 307 18.70 5.50 11.09
N LEU A 308 18.05 6.42 11.80
CA LEU A 308 17.20 6.10 12.94
C LEU A 308 16.09 5.10 12.51
N PRO A 309 16.00 3.91 13.14
CA PRO A 309 15.01 2.92 12.77
C PRO A 309 13.58 3.40 12.99
N VAL A 310 12.73 3.12 12.01
CA VAL A 310 11.28 3.38 12.09
C VAL A 310 10.54 2.14 11.60
N THR A 311 9.62 1.62 12.41
CA THR A 311 8.82 0.44 12.08
C THR A 311 7.35 0.71 12.36
N VAL A 312 6.48 0.36 11.41
CA VAL A 312 5.03 0.40 11.59
C VAL A 312 4.53 -1.02 11.85
N THR A 313 3.68 -1.19 12.86
CA THR A 313 3.07 -2.48 13.21
C THR A 313 1.60 -2.47 12.86
N PHE A 314 1.13 -3.53 12.20
CA PHE A 314 -0.27 -3.67 11.78
C PHE A 314 -1.02 -4.71 12.64
N ALA A 315 -2.35 -4.63 12.62
CA ALA A 315 -3.23 -5.48 13.41
C ALA A 315 -3.18 -6.97 13.01
N ASP A 316 -2.78 -7.27 11.77
CA ASP A 316 -2.54 -8.63 11.27
C ASP A 316 -1.24 -9.26 11.80
N GLY A 317 -0.44 -8.49 12.57
CA GLY A 317 0.82 -8.92 13.16
C GLY A 317 2.05 -8.76 12.26
N THR A 318 1.88 -8.23 11.05
CA THR A 318 2.98 -7.88 10.15
C THR A 318 3.54 -6.48 10.47
N THR A 319 4.71 -6.17 9.91
CA THR A 319 5.40 -4.89 10.13
C THR A 319 5.92 -4.33 8.81
N PHE A 320 5.97 -3.00 8.72
CA PHE A 320 6.62 -2.28 7.62
C PHE A 320 7.85 -1.52 8.14
N ASP A 321 9.00 -1.74 7.51
CA ASP A 321 10.26 -1.06 7.85
C ASP A 321 10.38 0.26 7.06
N ALA A 322 10.18 1.37 7.76
CA ALA A 322 10.28 2.72 7.23
C ALA A 322 11.66 3.37 7.48
N THR A 323 12.66 2.60 7.92
CA THR A 323 14.00 3.13 8.24
C THR A 323 14.62 3.82 7.03
N ASN A 324 14.48 3.24 5.83
CA ASN A 324 15.02 3.77 4.58
C ASN A 324 14.01 4.65 3.81
N ALA A 325 13.05 5.26 4.51
CA ALA A 325 12.09 6.21 3.95
C ALA A 325 12.77 7.39 3.23
N ASN A 326 12.03 8.06 2.36
CA ASN A 326 12.47 9.34 1.80
C ASN A 326 12.74 10.31 2.95
N THR A 327 13.99 10.73 3.06
CA THR A 327 14.46 11.48 4.23
C THR A 327 14.93 12.86 3.80
N HIS A 328 14.39 13.89 4.44
CA HIS A 328 14.93 15.24 4.39
C HIS A 328 15.56 15.55 5.74
N ALA A 329 16.80 16.03 5.74
CA ALA A 329 17.49 16.45 6.95
C ALA A 329 18.03 17.87 6.77
N GLN A 330 17.86 18.68 7.80
CA GLN A 330 18.26 20.08 7.82
C GLN A 330 19.05 20.38 9.09
N GLU A 331 20.21 21.02 8.93
CA GLU A 331 20.99 21.54 10.05
C GLU A 331 20.24 22.67 10.76
N GLN A 332 20.27 22.65 12.09
CA GLN A 332 19.76 23.71 12.93
C GLN A 332 20.91 24.53 13.54
N GLY A 333 20.61 25.77 13.93
CA GLY A 333 21.59 26.70 14.48
C GLY A 333 22.07 26.36 15.90
N ASP A 334 21.45 25.39 16.56
CA ASP A 334 21.76 24.95 17.93
C ASP A 334 22.66 23.69 17.99
N GLY A 335 23.12 23.18 16.84
CA GLY A 335 23.94 21.97 16.79
C GLY A 335 23.15 20.68 16.54
N THR A 336 21.82 20.77 16.37
CA THR A 336 20.97 19.62 16.05
C THR A 336 20.68 19.52 14.54
N SER A 337 20.02 18.44 14.12
CA SER A 337 19.38 18.34 12.81
C SER A 337 17.89 18.05 12.96
N ALA A 338 17.04 18.78 12.24
CA ALA A 338 15.66 18.38 12.00
C ALA A 338 15.65 17.32 10.89
N VAL A 339 14.91 16.23 11.08
CA VAL A 339 14.79 15.16 10.11
C VAL A 339 13.33 14.81 9.91
N THR A 340 12.90 14.77 8.66
CA THR A 340 11.59 14.28 8.23
C THR A 340 11.77 13.01 7.42
N LYS A 341 11.15 11.93 7.86
CA LYS A 341 11.01 10.65 7.13
C LYS A 341 9.60 10.54 6.60
N THR A 342 9.45 10.20 5.33
CA THR A 342 8.15 10.01 4.69
C THR A 342 8.21 8.86 3.70
N VAL A 343 7.28 7.93 3.79
CA VAL A 343 7.24 6.76 2.91
C VAL A 343 5.82 6.23 2.80
N THR A 344 5.49 5.75 1.60
CA THR A 344 4.28 5.00 1.33
C THR A 344 4.49 3.52 1.65
N TYR A 345 3.45 2.88 2.17
CA TYR A 345 3.48 1.45 2.39
C TYR A 345 3.53 0.69 1.06
N ASP A 346 3.95 -0.56 1.15
CA ASP A 346 3.80 -1.54 0.07
C ASP A 346 2.36 -2.04 -0.08
N ARG A 347 1.41 -1.43 0.65
CA ARG A 347 -0.03 -1.71 0.62
C ARG A 347 -0.89 -0.60 1.19
N ILE A 348 -2.14 -0.54 0.75
CA ILE A 348 -3.14 0.30 1.42
C ILE A 348 -3.69 -0.44 2.63
N VAL A 349 -3.70 0.26 3.76
CA VAL A 349 -4.10 -0.27 5.07
C VAL A 349 -5.19 0.62 5.63
N ALA A 350 -6.21 0.10 6.30
CA ALA A 350 -7.14 0.98 7.00
C ALA A 350 -6.40 1.67 8.15
N ALA A 351 -6.64 2.96 8.39
CA ALA A 351 -5.95 3.66 9.48
C ALA A 351 -6.17 2.98 10.85
N GLY A 352 -7.33 2.34 11.06
CA GLY A 352 -7.64 1.55 12.25
C GLY A 352 -6.92 0.19 12.35
N ASP A 353 -6.35 -0.31 11.25
CA ASP A 353 -5.54 -1.55 11.24
C ASP A 353 -4.06 -1.26 11.56
N ILE A 354 -3.69 -0.01 11.77
CA ILE A 354 -2.35 0.40 12.22
C ILE A 354 -2.35 0.40 13.75
N VAL A 355 -1.43 -0.34 14.36
CA VAL A 355 -1.38 -0.55 15.81
C VAL A 355 -0.41 0.43 16.48
N SER A 356 0.78 0.58 15.92
CA SER A 356 1.81 1.44 16.50
C SER A 356 2.88 1.82 15.48
N VAL A 357 3.58 2.92 15.78
CA VAL A 357 4.84 3.29 15.12
C VAL A 357 5.94 3.24 16.17
N THR A 358 6.98 2.46 15.91
CA THR A 358 8.19 2.44 16.73
C THR A 358 9.25 3.32 16.09
N VAL A 359 9.75 4.31 16.84
CA VAL A 359 10.83 5.21 16.45
C VAL A 359 12.01 4.98 17.39
N GLY A 360 13.11 4.44 16.86
CA GLY A 360 14.23 3.97 17.69
C GLY A 360 13.79 2.83 18.62
N ASP A 361 13.78 3.08 19.92
CA ASP A 361 13.31 2.16 20.96
C ASP A 361 11.98 2.56 21.61
N VAL A 362 11.31 3.60 21.10
CA VAL A 362 10.04 4.10 21.61
C VAL A 362 8.90 3.66 20.72
N GLU A 363 7.94 2.93 21.30
CA GLU A 363 6.68 2.58 20.65
C GLU A 363 5.60 3.63 20.92
N ILE A 364 4.98 4.12 19.86
CA ILE A 364 3.92 5.13 19.89
C ILE A 364 2.63 4.45 19.39
N PRO A 365 1.63 4.22 20.27
CA PRO A 365 0.41 3.53 19.89
C PRO A 365 -0.52 4.43 19.07
N VAL A 366 -1.16 3.84 18.06
CA VAL A 366 -2.32 4.44 17.40
C VAL A 366 -3.49 4.30 18.35
N SER A 367 -3.90 5.40 18.98
CA SER A 367 -5.07 5.39 19.85
C SER A 367 -6.30 5.37 18.96
N ALA A 368 -7.11 4.30 19.03
CA ALA A 368 -8.42 4.29 18.38
C ALA A 368 -9.24 5.48 18.92
N ALA A 369 -9.59 6.42 18.02
CA ALA A 369 -10.38 7.60 18.34
C ALA A 369 -11.84 7.24 18.66
#